data_AF-A0AA38NCX3-F1
#
_entry.id   AF-A0AA38NCX3-F1
#
_cell.length_a   1.000
_cell.length_b   1.000
_cell.length_c   1.000
_cell.angle_alpha   90.00
_cell.angle_beta   90.00
_cell.angle_gamma   90.00
#
_symmetry.space_group_name_H-M   'P 1'
#
loop_
_entity.id
_entity.type
_entity.pdbx_description
1 polymer ?
#
loop_
_entity_poly.entity_id
_entity_poly.type
_entity_poly.pdbx_seq_one_letter_code
_entity_poly.pdbx_strand_id
1 'polypeptide(L)'
;NENSLSPEQELTVKMAEANLNDREREIIARRHSSVRILAEDEESREEGPSTGKGKGIDPRNWGNIGIDEEEMNPGLQAQILASLENAQNQSEKNKAN
;
A
#
# COMPACT_ATOMS: atom_id res chain seq x y z
N ASN A 1 -16.00 32.66 -3.82
CA ASN A 1 -14.66 33.05 -4.29
C ASN A 1 -13.65 32.97 -3.14
N GLU A 2 -13.45 31.79 -2.56
CA GLU A 2 -12.53 31.58 -1.42
C GLU A 2 -11.29 30.75 -1.80
N ASN A 3 -10.80 30.92 -3.03
CA ASN A 3 -9.69 30.11 -3.55
C ASN A 3 -8.50 30.96 -4.04
N SER A 4 -8.44 32.23 -3.62
CA SER A 4 -7.33 33.13 -3.92
C SER A 4 -6.37 33.19 -2.73
N LEU A 5 -5.08 32.99 -2.99
CA LEU A 5 -4.02 33.14 -2.00
C LEU A 5 -3.94 34.60 -1.52
N SER A 6 -3.50 34.81 -0.27
CA SER A 6 -3.14 36.15 0.19
C SER A 6 -1.85 36.62 -0.50
N PRO A 7 -1.61 37.94 -0.60
CA PRO A 7 -0.38 38.47 -1.21
C PRO A 7 0.91 37.92 -0.58
N GLU A 8 0.92 37.70 0.73
CA GLU A 8 2.05 37.13 1.46
C GLU A 8 2.28 35.65 1.10
N GLN A 9 1.20 34.89 0.91
CA GLN A 9 1.25 33.50 0.49
C GLN A 9 1.77 33.39 -0.95
N GLU A 10 1.27 34.23 -1.86
CA GLU A 10 1.77 34.28 -3.24
C GLU A 10 3.27 34.61 -3.30
N LEU A 11 3.70 35.58 -2.50
CA LEU A 11 5.12 35.94 -2.41
C LEU A 11 5.95 34.75 -1.92
N THR A 12 5.48 34.07 -0.88
CA THR A 12 6.15 32.90 -0.31
C THR A 12 6.27 31.77 -1.33
N VAL A 13 5.20 31.48 -2.09
CA VAL A 13 5.22 30.47 -3.15
C VAL A 13 6.23 30.85 -4.23
N LYS A 14 6.24 32.10 -4.70
CA LYS A 14 7.21 32.57 -5.72
C LYS A 14 8.66 32.44 -5.25
N MET A 15 8.94 32.78 -3.99
CA MET A 15 10.29 32.63 -3.42
C MET A 15 10.69 31.16 -3.32
N ALA A 16 9.77 30.28 -2.93
CA ALA A 16 10.02 28.84 -2.89
C ALA A 16 10.29 28.30 -4.31
N GLU A 17 9.46 28.66 -5.28
CA GLU A 17 9.61 28.26 -6.68
C GLU A 17 10.92 28.75 -7.30
N ALA A 18 11.41 29.94 -6.94
CA ALA A 18 12.69 30.46 -7.43
C ALA A 18 13.90 29.65 -6.91
N ASN A 19 13.78 29.04 -5.74
CA ASN A 19 14.86 28.26 -5.10
C ASN A 19 14.87 26.77 -5.48
N LEU A 20 13.90 26.30 -6.28
CA LEU A 20 13.88 24.91 -6.73
C LEU A 20 14.95 24.63 -7.77
N ASN A 21 15.68 23.52 -7.59
CA ASN A 21 16.54 22.97 -8.63
C ASN A 21 15.73 22.15 -9.66
N ASP A 22 16.36 21.83 -10.79
CA ASP A 22 15.68 21.16 -11.92
C ASP A 22 15.07 19.81 -11.53
N ARG A 23 15.74 19.05 -10.66
CA ARG A 23 15.24 17.76 -10.16
C ARG A 23 14.00 17.93 -9.29
N GLU A 24 13.97 18.92 -8.42
CA GLU A 24 12.81 19.22 -7.57
C GLU A 24 11.62 19.69 -8.40
N ARG A 25 11.86 20.54 -9.41
CA ARG A 25 10.82 20.95 -10.37
C ARG A 25 10.22 19.76 -11.10
N GLU A 26 11.06 18.83 -11.56
CA GLU A 26 10.62 17.62 -12.26
C GLU A 26 9.75 16.73 -11.35
N ILE A 27 10.15 16.53 -10.09
CA ILE A 27 9.38 15.75 -9.12
C ILE A 27 8.01 16.39 -8.87
N ILE A 28 7.95 17.71 -8.69
CA ILE A 28 6.71 18.45 -8.46
C ILE A 28 5.80 18.34 -9.70
N ALA A 29 6.35 18.55 -10.90
CA ALA A 29 5.60 18.45 -12.15
C ALA A 29 5.00 17.05 -12.36
N ARG A 30 5.78 16.00 -12.14
CA ARG A 30 5.34 14.60 -12.24
C ARG A 30 4.25 14.28 -11.22
N ARG A 31 4.37 14.79 -10.00
CA ARG A 31 3.32 14.60 -8.98
C ARG A 31 2.03 15.32 -9.38
N HIS A 32 2.12 16.55 -9.85
CA HIS A 32 0.96 17.33 -10.29
C HIS A 32 0.23 16.67 -11.47
N SER A 33 0.95 16.06 -12.42
CA SER A 33 0.30 15.33 -13.52
C SER A 33 -0.48 14.11 -13.02
N SER A 34 0.08 13.32 -12.10
CA SER A 34 -0.62 12.15 -11.54
C SER A 34 -1.85 12.52 -10.72
N VAL A 35 -1.80 13.64 -9.99
CA VAL A 35 -2.93 14.12 -9.17
C VAL A 35 -4.09 14.62 -10.03
N ARG A 36 -3.82 15.27 -11.17
CA ARG A 36 -4.88 15.73 -12.09
C ARG A 36 -5.64 14.58 -12.73
N ILE A 37 -4.94 13.51 -13.11
CA ILE A 37 -5.56 12.31 -13.70
C ILE A 37 -6.56 11.69 -12.70
N LEU A 38 -6.17 11.54 -11.43
CA LEU A 38 -7.05 10.96 -10.40
C LEU A 38 -8.29 11.83 -10.08
N ALA A 39 -8.19 13.15 -10.22
CA ALA A 39 -9.31 14.05 -9.94
C ALA A 39 -10.38 14.07 -11.05
N GLU A 40 -10.02 13.67 -12.28
CA GLU A 40 -10.94 13.57 -13.42
C GLU A 40 -11.68 12.22 -13.46
N ASP A 41 -11.15 11.18 -12.81
CA ASP A 41 -11.72 9.82 -12.79
C ASP A 41 -12.78 9.58 -11.68
N GLU A 42 -13.01 10.54 -10.78
CA GLU A 42 -13.92 10.42 -9.63
C GLU A 42 -15.43 10.48 -9.98
N GLU A 43 -15.80 10.61 -11.26
CA GLU A 43 -17.22 10.55 -11.69
C GLU A 43 -17.76 9.11 -11.86
N SER A 44 -16.92 8.08 -11.85
CA SER A 44 -17.36 6.69 -12.04
C SER A 44 -17.43 5.91 -10.73
N ARG A 45 -18.58 6.01 -10.07
CA ARG A 45 -18.98 5.17 -8.93
C ARG A 45 -19.11 3.70 -9.33
N GLU A 46 -18.07 2.89 -9.17
CA GLU A 46 -18.13 1.43 -8.96
C GLU A 46 -16.72 0.83 -8.81
N GLU A 47 -16.10 0.93 -7.64
CA GLU A 47 -14.88 0.17 -7.36
C GLU A 47 -14.97 -0.53 -5.99
N GLY A 48 -15.09 -1.85 -6.04
CA GLY A 48 -14.84 -2.75 -4.90
C GLY A 48 -13.38 -2.66 -4.42
N PRO A 49 -12.97 -3.46 -3.42
CA PRO A 49 -11.65 -3.33 -2.81
C PRO A 49 -10.53 -3.37 -3.87
N SER A 50 -9.78 -2.27 -3.96
CA SER A 50 -8.66 -2.09 -4.88
C SER A 50 -7.70 -3.27 -4.82
N THR A 51 -7.66 -4.07 -5.88
CA THR A 51 -6.56 -4.99 -6.12
C THR A 51 -5.33 -4.15 -6.49
N GLY A 52 -4.50 -3.83 -5.50
CA GLY A 52 -3.17 -3.32 -5.82
C GLY A 52 -2.45 -2.59 -4.71
N LYS A 53 -3.06 -1.58 -4.06
CA LYS A 53 -2.38 -0.76 -3.03
C LYS A 53 -3.37 -0.16 -2.04
N GLY A 54 -3.99 -1.00 -1.21
CA GLY A 54 -4.64 -0.55 0.02
C GLY A 54 -3.60 -0.23 1.10
N LYS A 55 -3.93 0.66 2.05
CA LYS A 55 -3.14 0.87 3.27
C LYS A 55 -2.76 -0.52 3.82
N GLY A 56 -1.46 -0.77 4.00
CA GLY A 56 -1.01 -2.04 4.56
C GLY A 56 -1.74 -2.34 5.87
N ILE A 57 -1.89 -3.62 6.20
CA ILE A 57 -2.50 -4.07 7.44
C ILE A 57 -1.87 -3.26 8.59
N ASP A 58 -2.66 -2.44 9.32
CA ASP A 58 -2.12 -1.64 10.41
C ASP A 58 -1.57 -2.59 11.48
N PRO A 59 -0.25 -2.54 11.79
CA PRO A 59 0.34 -3.41 12.81
C PRO A 59 -0.30 -3.27 14.19
N ARG A 60 -1.00 -2.16 14.44
CA ARG A 60 -1.74 -1.92 15.69
C ARG A 60 -3.14 -2.54 15.69
N ASN A 61 -3.60 -3.10 14.57
CA ASN A 61 -4.95 -3.68 14.42
C ASN A 61 -4.94 -5.15 13.96
N TRP A 62 -3.87 -5.89 14.23
CA TRP A 62 -3.77 -7.32 13.90
C TRP A 62 -4.77 -8.20 14.66
N GLY A 63 -5.36 -7.72 15.76
CA GLY A 63 -6.42 -8.45 16.44
C GLY A 63 -7.77 -8.45 15.71
N ASN A 64 -7.95 -7.58 14.72
CA ASN A 64 -9.24 -7.37 14.04
C ASN A 64 -9.22 -7.81 12.57
N ILE A 65 -8.26 -8.62 12.16
CA ILE A 65 -8.15 -9.09 10.77
C ILE A 65 -9.06 -10.28 10.44
N GLY A 66 -9.96 -10.65 11.35
CA GLY A 66 -10.98 -11.68 11.10
C GLY A 66 -10.39 -13.04 10.73
N ILE A 67 -9.24 -13.40 11.31
CA ILE A 67 -8.66 -14.75 11.17
C ILE A 67 -9.66 -15.75 11.75
N ASP A 68 -9.87 -16.85 11.03
CA ASP A 68 -10.75 -17.92 11.46
C ASP A 68 -10.21 -18.55 12.77
N GLU A 69 -11.09 -18.87 13.72
CA GLU A 69 -10.66 -19.33 15.04
C GLU A 69 -9.86 -20.65 14.97
N GLU A 70 -10.17 -21.47 13.97
CA GLU A 70 -9.44 -22.71 13.67
C GLU A 70 -7.99 -22.43 13.24
N GLU A 71 -7.75 -21.39 12.45
CA GLU A 71 -6.41 -20.98 12.04
C GLU A 71 -5.60 -20.41 13.20
N MET A 72 -6.26 -19.89 14.24
CA MET A 72 -5.61 -19.43 15.47
C MET A 72 -5.33 -20.56 16.47
N ASN A 73 -5.67 -21.81 16.17
CA ASN A 73 -5.45 -22.95 17.06
C ASN A 73 -3.99 -23.44 17.00
N PRO A 74 -3.18 -23.25 18.05
CA PRO A 74 -1.76 -23.64 18.02
C PRO A 74 -1.57 -25.16 17.89
N GLY A 75 -2.52 -25.96 18.38
CA GLY A 75 -2.48 -27.41 18.26
C GLY A 75 -2.68 -27.88 16.82
N LEU A 76 -3.59 -27.24 16.09
CA LEU A 76 -3.81 -27.51 14.67
C LEU A 76 -2.58 -27.11 13.84
N GLN A 77 -2.01 -25.93 14.11
CA GLN A 77 -0.79 -25.46 13.46
C GLN A 77 0.39 -26.44 13.64
N ALA A 78 0.58 -26.95 14.86
CA ALA A 78 1.63 -27.93 15.16
C ALA A 78 1.44 -29.25 14.40
N GLN A 79 0.20 -29.74 14.29
CA GLN A 79 -0.11 -30.95 13.54
C GLN A 79 0.13 -30.76 12.03
N ILE A 80 -0.30 -29.62 11.48
CA ILE A 80 -0.07 -29.29 10.07
C ILE A 80 1.44 -29.20 9.79
N LEU A 81 2.21 -28.52 10.64
CA LEU A 81 3.66 -28.41 10.48
C LEU A 81 4.34 -29.78 10.45
N ALA A 82 4.02 -30.66 11.41
CA ALA A 82 4.55 -32.01 11.44
C ALA A 82 4.19 -32.83 10.19
N SER A 83 2.97 -32.64 9.65
CA SER A 83 2.56 -33.33 8.42
C SER A 83 3.36 -32.86 7.19
N LEU A 84 3.67 -31.57 7.11
CA LEU A 84 4.46 -30.98 6.03
C LEU A 84 5.91 -31.46 6.06
N GLU A 85 6.54 -31.48 7.23
CA GLU A 85 7.90 -31.99 7.41
C GLU A 85 8.00 -33.45 6.97
N ASN A 86 7.03 -34.27 7.35
CA ASN A 86 6.97 -35.68 6.96
C ASN A 86 6.82 -35.84 5.43
N ALA A 87 5.97 -35.04 4.79
CA ALA A 87 5.79 -35.07 3.34
C ALA A 87 7.07 -34.64 2.59
N GLN A 88 7.76 -33.60 3.09
CA GLN A 88 9.03 -33.14 2.53
C GLN A 88 10.10 -34.23 2.62
N ASN A 89 10.27 -34.83 3.79
CA ASN A 89 11.23 -35.92 4.02
C ASN A 89 10.95 -37.14 3.11
N GLN A 90 9.68 -37.46 2.86
CA GLN A 90 9.33 -38.53 1.92
C GLN A 90 9.63 -38.14 0.47
N SER A 91 9.35 -36.89 0.08
CA SER A 91 9.65 -36.40 -1.27
C SER A 91 11.15 -36.40 -1.58
N GLU A 92 11.99 -36.09 -0.59
CA GLU A 92 13.45 -36.10 -0.73
C GLU A 92 13.98 -37.53 -0.84
N LYS A 93 13.46 -38.46 -0.03
CA LYS A 93 13.79 -39.89 -0.14
C LYS A 93 13.40 -40.46 -1.51
N ASN A 94 12.26 -40.05 -2.05
CA ASN A 94 11.79 -40.49 -3.37
C ASN A 94 12.59 -39.87 -4.54
N LYS A 95 13.26 -38.73 -4.34
CA LYS A 95 14.16 -38.12 -5.34
C LYS A 95 15.58 -38.69 -5.31
N ALA A 96 15.97 -39.32 -4.20
CA ALA A 96 17.29 -39.90 -4.00
C ALA A 96 17.40 -41.37 -4.43
N ASN A 97 16.28 -41.99 -4.82
CA ASN A 97 16.18 -43.31 -5.48
C ASN A 97 15.96 -43.15 -6.98
#